data_AF-A0A7R6PAD1-F1
#
_entry.id   AF-A0A7R6PAD1-F1
#
_cell.length_a   1.000
_cell.length_b   1.000
_cell.length_c   1.000
_cell.angle_alpha   90.00
_cell.angle_beta   90.00
_cell.angle_gamma   90.00
#
_symmetry.space_group_name_H-M   'P 1'
#
loop_
_entity.id
_entity.type
_entity.pdbx_description
1 polymer ?
#
loop_
_entity_poly.entity_id
_entity_poly.type
_entity_poly.pdbx_seq_one_letter_code
_entity_poly.pdbx_strand_id
1 'polypeptide(L)'
;MQGIKQVLVIASLIFTTVSMADTADENQVYSKQYILGFLAGAQLTDSEIIRRMQVESNIEPRSDFFKRAFKTRVGKSADSVPATYYAGFCIPEDESSESIVTHIQEQIGLQKQTNKTDIALVIYKAIQTRYPC
;
A
#
# COMPACT_ATOMS: atom_id res chain seq x y z
N MET A 1 -57.19 -34.20 32.97
CA MET A 1 -57.07 -32.87 33.62
C MET A 1 -55.61 -32.48 33.67
N GLN A 2 -55.32 -31.26 33.20
CA GLN A 2 -54.01 -30.72 32.83
C GLN A 2 -52.90 -30.89 33.90
N GLY A 3 -51.73 -31.34 33.47
CA GLY A 3 -50.46 -31.13 34.16
C GLY A 3 -49.63 -30.11 33.40
N ILE A 4 -49.32 -28.97 34.05
CA ILE A 4 -48.39 -27.96 33.54
C ILE A 4 -46.97 -28.45 33.84
N LYS A 5 -46.12 -28.56 32.82
CA LYS A 5 -44.66 -28.62 32.99
C LYS A 5 -44.03 -27.49 32.20
N GLN A 6 -43.57 -26.47 32.92
CA GLN A 6 -42.70 -25.44 32.36
C GLN A 6 -41.32 -26.06 32.10
N VAL A 7 -40.83 -25.93 30.87
CA VAL A 7 -39.46 -26.27 30.50
C VAL A 7 -38.69 -24.97 30.38
N LEU A 8 -37.85 -24.71 31.38
CA LEU A 8 -36.89 -23.61 31.40
C LEU A 8 -35.67 -24.03 30.56
N VAL A 9 -35.53 -23.48 29.36
CA VAL A 9 -34.35 -23.71 28.51
C VAL A 9 -33.27 -22.69 28.88
N ILE A 10 -32.24 -23.14 29.59
CA ILE A 10 -31.06 -22.34 29.90
C ILE A 10 -30.12 -22.43 28.68
N ALA A 11 -30.07 -21.37 27.88
CA ALA A 11 -29.11 -21.25 26.78
C ALA A 11 -27.75 -20.82 27.35
N SER A 12 -26.84 -21.77 27.56
CA SER A 12 -25.44 -21.47 27.86
C SER A 12 -24.74 -20.93 26.61
N LEU A 13 -24.45 -19.63 26.62
CA LEU A 13 -23.51 -18.97 25.70
C LEU A 13 -22.09 -19.44 26.03
N ILE A 14 -21.56 -20.37 25.24
CA ILE A 14 -20.15 -20.74 25.27
C ILE A 14 -19.40 -19.67 24.47
N PHE A 15 -18.87 -18.66 25.16
CA PHE A 15 -17.85 -17.78 24.59
C PHE A 15 -16.56 -18.58 24.42
N THR A 16 -16.33 -19.13 23.23
CA THR A 16 -15.01 -19.65 22.87
C THR A 16 -14.07 -18.45 22.68
N THR A 17 -13.13 -18.29 23.60
CA THR A 17 -12.01 -17.36 23.43
C THR A 17 -11.13 -17.87 22.28
N VAL A 18 -11.21 -17.20 21.12
CA VAL A 18 -10.21 -17.37 20.07
C VAL A 18 -8.88 -16.85 20.62
N SER A 19 -8.00 -17.79 20.97
CA SER A 19 -6.61 -17.50 21.27
C SER A 19 -5.88 -17.38 19.94
N MET A 20 -5.66 -16.15 19.47
CA MET A 20 -4.72 -15.92 18.38
C MET A 20 -3.31 -16.04 18.95
N ALA A 21 -2.74 -17.23 18.85
CA ALA A 21 -1.32 -17.44 19.08
C ALA A 21 -0.56 -16.86 17.88
N ASP A 22 -0.06 -15.63 18.05
CA ASP A 22 0.78 -14.95 17.07
C ASP A 22 2.19 -15.53 17.15
N THR A 23 2.46 -16.59 16.38
CA THR A 23 3.83 -16.97 16.08
C THR A 23 4.34 -15.99 15.05
N ALA A 24 5.12 -14.99 15.49
CA ALA A 24 5.82 -14.06 14.62
C ALA A 24 6.83 -14.85 13.75
N ASP A 25 6.32 -15.35 12.63
CA ASP A 25 7.08 -15.90 11.53
C ASP A 25 7.76 -14.73 10.81
N GLU A 26 9.04 -14.85 10.50
CA GLU A 26 9.82 -13.77 9.85
C GLU A 26 9.22 -13.41 8.46
N ASN A 27 8.45 -14.32 7.86
CA ASN A 27 7.65 -14.10 6.65
C ASN A 27 6.36 -13.26 6.87
N GLN A 28 5.84 -13.16 8.10
CA GLN A 28 4.66 -12.36 8.41
C GLN A 28 4.94 -10.85 8.26
N VAL A 29 6.23 -10.48 8.32
CA VAL A 29 6.74 -9.11 8.22
C VAL A 29 6.55 -8.53 6.80
N TYR A 30 6.62 -9.36 5.76
CA TYR A 30 6.43 -8.98 4.34
C TYR A 30 5.09 -9.47 3.78
N SER A 31 4.04 -9.34 4.59
CA SER A 31 2.70 -9.79 4.21
C SER A 31 2.19 -9.06 2.96
N LYS A 32 1.37 -9.78 2.17
CA LYS A 32 0.66 -9.23 1.01
C LYS A 32 -0.09 -7.94 1.37
N GLN A 33 -0.76 -7.92 2.53
CA GLN A 33 -1.58 -6.79 2.97
C GLN A 33 -0.73 -5.55 3.26
N TYR A 34 0.45 -5.70 3.85
CA TYR A 34 1.35 -4.58 4.08
C TYR A 34 1.86 -3.97 2.77
N ILE A 35 2.28 -4.82 1.81
CA ILE A 35 2.74 -4.37 0.49
C ILE A 35 1.62 -3.66 -0.26
N LEU A 36 0.40 -4.21 -0.26
CA LEU A 36 -0.77 -3.56 -0.88
C LEU A 36 -1.09 -2.21 -0.24
N GLY A 37 -1.04 -2.12 1.10
CA GLY A 37 -1.24 -0.86 1.81
C GLY A 37 -0.17 0.19 1.48
N PHE A 38 1.09 -0.24 1.37
CA PHE A 38 2.20 0.62 0.96
C PHE A 38 1.99 1.18 -0.46
N LEU A 39 1.64 0.32 -1.41
CA LEU A 39 1.37 0.71 -2.80
C LEU A 39 0.15 1.64 -2.90
N ALA A 40 -0.94 1.33 -2.19
CA ALA A 40 -2.14 2.15 -2.17
C ALA A 40 -1.85 3.55 -1.61
N GLY A 41 -1.01 3.65 -0.56
CA GLY A 41 -0.56 4.92 0.00
C GLY A 41 0.17 5.77 -1.03
N ALA A 42 1.18 5.20 -1.70
CA ALA A 42 1.93 5.88 -2.76
C ALA A 42 1.01 6.30 -3.91
N GLN A 43 0.13 5.40 -4.36
CA GLN A 43 -0.79 5.67 -5.45
C GLN A 43 -1.75 6.83 -5.14
N LEU A 44 -2.29 6.86 -3.92
CA LEU A 44 -3.23 7.89 -3.48
C LEU A 44 -2.55 9.26 -3.42
N THR A 45 -1.36 9.35 -2.82
CA THR A 45 -0.66 10.63 -2.66
C THR A 45 -0.22 11.20 -4.00
N ASP A 46 0.33 10.37 -4.87
CA ASP A 46 0.83 10.79 -6.16
C ASP A 46 -0.30 11.17 -7.11
N SER A 47 -1.40 10.40 -7.12
CA SER A 47 -2.60 10.75 -7.88
C SER A 47 -3.15 12.12 -7.48
N GLU A 48 -3.15 12.45 -6.18
CA GLU A 48 -3.62 13.75 -5.71
C GLU A 48 -2.64 14.88 -6.08
N ILE A 49 -1.33 14.63 -6.04
CA ILE A 49 -0.32 15.59 -6.52
C ILE A 49 -0.54 15.88 -8.00
N ILE A 50 -0.67 14.84 -8.83
CA ILE A 50 -0.91 14.93 -10.27
C ILE A 50 -2.22 15.68 -10.54
N ARG A 51 -3.30 15.30 -9.87
CA ARG A 51 -4.62 15.93 -10.03
C ARG A 51 -4.56 17.42 -9.70
N ARG A 52 -3.94 17.80 -8.57
CA ARG A 52 -3.79 19.22 -8.20
C ARG A 52 -2.97 19.98 -9.23
N MET A 53 -1.93 19.37 -9.78
CA MET A 53 -1.15 19.98 -10.86
C MET A 53 -1.98 20.23 -12.11
N GLN A 54 -2.80 19.25 -12.53
CA GLN A 54 -3.62 19.34 -13.74
C GLN A 54 -4.80 20.30 -13.57
N VAL A 55 -5.51 20.24 -12.44
CA VAL A 55 -6.67 21.10 -12.17
C VAL A 55 -6.22 22.55 -12.04
N GLU A 56 -5.14 22.81 -11.31
CA GLU A 56 -4.63 24.15 -11.11
C GLU A 56 -4.07 24.74 -12.41
N SER A 57 -3.46 23.94 -13.31
CA SER A 57 -3.10 24.45 -14.64
C SER A 57 -4.31 24.89 -15.49
N ASN A 58 -5.52 24.40 -15.20
CA ASN A 58 -6.72 24.64 -16.00
C ASN A 58 -7.68 25.72 -15.44
N ILE A 59 -7.59 26.06 -14.15
CA ILE A 59 -8.55 26.98 -13.48
C ILE A 59 -7.91 28.31 -13.08
N GLU A 60 -6.69 28.30 -12.53
CA GLU A 60 -5.94 29.51 -12.17
C GLU A 60 -4.47 29.37 -12.57
N PRO A 61 -3.93 30.24 -13.44
CA PRO A 61 -2.54 30.12 -13.84
C PRO A 61 -1.63 30.27 -12.61
N ARG A 62 -0.96 29.19 -12.21
CA ARG A 62 0.08 29.24 -11.17
C ARG A 62 1.06 30.38 -11.45
N SER A 63 1.52 31.01 -10.38
CA SER A 63 2.59 32.00 -10.47
C SER A 63 3.81 31.41 -11.19
N ASP A 64 4.50 32.24 -11.97
CA ASP A 64 5.71 31.83 -12.68
C ASP A 64 6.81 31.35 -11.72
N PHE A 65 6.79 31.85 -10.48
CA PHE A 65 7.63 31.34 -9.41
C PHE A 65 7.36 29.86 -9.13
N PHE A 66 6.09 29.47 -8.94
CA PHE A 66 5.75 28.07 -8.68
C PHE A 66 6.15 27.19 -9.86
N LYS A 67 5.78 27.59 -11.10
CA LYS A 67 6.12 26.83 -12.31
C LYS A 67 7.62 26.57 -12.43
N ARG A 68 8.43 27.60 -12.21
CA ARG A 68 9.90 27.49 -12.23
C ARG A 68 10.43 26.64 -11.09
N ALA A 69 9.98 26.88 -9.86
CA ALA A 69 10.44 26.13 -8.69
C ALA A 69 10.13 24.64 -8.84
N PHE A 70 8.93 24.30 -9.30
CA PHE A 70 8.50 22.93 -9.54
C PHE A 70 9.33 22.28 -10.66
N LYS A 71 9.47 22.95 -11.80
CA LYS A 71 10.29 22.47 -12.93
C LYS A 71 11.73 22.13 -12.51
N THR A 72 12.33 22.96 -11.66
CA THR A 72 13.72 22.77 -11.21
C THR A 72 13.86 21.74 -10.09
N ARG A 73 12.89 21.63 -9.17
CA ARG A 73 12.99 20.76 -7.98
C ARG A 73 12.38 19.37 -8.17
N VAL A 74 11.31 19.28 -8.94
CA VAL A 74 10.52 18.05 -9.12
C VAL A 74 10.69 17.48 -10.53
N GLY A 75 11.07 18.31 -11.51
CA GLY A 75 11.32 17.90 -12.89
C GLY A 75 10.18 18.27 -13.83
N LYS A 76 10.18 17.68 -15.03
CA LYS A 76 9.07 17.85 -15.97
C LYS A 76 7.84 17.11 -15.44
N SER A 77 6.73 17.82 -15.29
CA SER A 77 5.42 17.20 -15.27
C SER A 77 5.23 16.53 -16.63
N ALA A 78 5.35 15.20 -16.73
CA ALA A 78 4.95 14.54 -17.97
C ALA A 78 3.42 14.56 -18.02
N ASP A 79 2.85 14.78 -19.20
CA ASP A 79 1.40 14.85 -19.39
C ASP A 79 0.70 13.52 -19.02
N SER A 80 1.45 12.41 -19.00
CA SER A 80 1.05 11.11 -18.44
C SER A 80 2.20 10.48 -17.66
N VAL A 81 2.29 10.74 -16.35
CA VAL A 81 3.11 9.92 -15.45
C VAL A 81 2.22 8.92 -14.72
N PRO A 82 2.69 7.67 -14.46
CA PRO A 82 1.95 6.72 -13.65
C PRO A 82 1.64 7.28 -12.27
N ALA A 83 0.59 6.74 -11.63
CA ALA A 83 0.12 7.15 -10.32
C ALA A 83 1.10 6.87 -9.16
N THR A 84 2.35 6.47 -9.41
CA THR A 84 3.40 6.24 -8.40
C THR A 84 4.73 6.95 -8.74
N TYR A 85 4.74 7.80 -9.77
CA TYR A 85 5.95 8.42 -10.31
C TYR A 85 6.72 9.27 -9.29
N TYR A 86 6.03 10.04 -8.44
CA TYR A 86 6.66 10.87 -7.41
C TYR A 86 7.16 10.07 -6.21
N ALA A 87 6.64 8.86 -6.01
CA ALA A 87 7.23 7.88 -5.09
C ALA A 87 8.57 7.31 -5.61
N GLY A 88 8.92 7.53 -6.88
CA GLY A 88 10.21 7.13 -7.46
C GLY A 88 10.24 5.68 -7.96
N PHE A 89 9.08 5.15 -8.36
CA PHE A 89 8.91 3.87 -9.05
C PHE A 89 7.64 3.89 -9.92
N CYS A 90 7.57 3.07 -10.96
CA CYS A 90 6.50 3.14 -11.96
C CYS A 90 5.81 1.78 -12.10
N ILE A 91 4.64 1.64 -11.47
CA ILE A 91 3.82 0.41 -11.57
C ILE A 91 3.01 0.43 -12.88
N PRO A 92 3.07 -0.62 -13.72
CA PRO A 92 2.25 -0.73 -14.92
C PRO A 92 0.76 -0.85 -14.60
N GLU A 93 -0.10 -0.21 -15.39
CA GLU A 93 -1.56 -0.27 -15.19
C GLU A 93 -2.17 -1.63 -15.58
N ASP A 94 -1.48 -2.40 -16.43
CA ASP A 94 -1.92 -3.70 -16.92
C ASP A 94 -1.50 -4.88 -16.02
N GLU A 95 -0.68 -4.63 -15.01
CA GLU A 95 -0.22 -5.66 -14.08
C GLU A 95 -1.17 -5.82 -12.88
N SER A 96 -1.49 -7.07 -12.52
CA SER A 96 -2.35 -7.34 -11.37
C SER A 96 -1.63 -7.09 -10.04
N SER A 97 -2.38 -6.62 -9.04
CA SER A 97 -1.88 -6.43 -7.68
C SER A 97 -1.25 -7.70 -7.09
N GLU A 98 -1.81 -8.87 -7.40
CA GLU A 98 -1.23 -10.17 -7.03
C GLU A 98 0.17 -10.37 -7.62
N SER A 99 0.34 -10.15 -8.92
CA SER A 99 1.63 -10.28 -9.61
C SER A 99 2.66 -9.32 -9.03
N ILE A 100 2.25 -8.07 -8.82
CA ILE A 100 3.12 -7.04 -8.25
C ILE A 100 3.63 -7.45 -6.87
N VAL A 101 2.72 -7.92 -5.99
CA VAL A 101 3.08 -8.39 -4.65
C VAL A 101 4.05 -9.57 -4.73
N THR A 102 3.77 -10.56 -5.59
CA THR A 102 4.64 -11.73 -5.75
C THR A 102 6.05 -11.31 -6.19
N HIS A 103 6.17 -10.45 -7.21
CA HIS A 103 7.46 -9.95 -7.67
C HIS A 103 8.23 -9.18 -6.59
N ILE A 104 7.54 -8.40 -5.75
CA ILE A 104 8.17 -7.68 -4.64
C ILE A 104 8.67 -8.66 -3.59
N GLN A 105 7.86 -9.66 -3.21
CA GLN A 105 8.27 -10.68 -2.24
C GLN A 105 9.46 -11.51 -2.73
N GLU A 106 9.47 -11.89 -4.01
CA GLU A 106 10.61 -12.54 -4.66
C GLU A 106 11.87 -11.66 -4.60
N GLN A 107 11.74 -10.38 -4.94
CA GLN A 107 12.84 -9.42 -4.90
C GLN A 107 13.41 -9.25 -3.48
N ILE A 108 12.55 -9.25 -2.45
CA ILE A 108 12.96 -9.21 -1.05
C ILE A 108 13.70 -10.50 -0.67
N GLY A 109 13.20 -11.66 -1.07
CA GLY A 109 13.85 -12.95 -0.79
C GLY A 109 15.24 -13.10 -1.43
N LEU A 110 15.49 -12.42 -2.56
CA LEU A 110 16.81 -12.35 -3.18
C LEU A 110 17.81 -11.48 -2.39
N GLN A 111 17.32 -10.50 -1.63
CA GLN A 111 18.16 -9.66 -0.78
C GLN A 111 18.34 -10.33 0.58
N LYS A 112 19.53 -10.86 0.85
CA LYS A 112 19.87 -11.36 2.20
C LYS A 112 19.69 -10.23 3.21
N GLN A 113 18.70 -10.36 4.08
CA GLN A 113 18.40 -9.36 5.10
C GLN A 113 19.45 -9.41 6.18
N THR A 114 20.34 -8.42 6.17
CA THR A 114 21.36 -8.27 7.21
C THR A 114 20.87 -7.28 8.27
N ASN A 115 20.35 -7.81 9.37
CA ASN A 115 19.97 -7.12 10.63
C ASN A 115 18.66 -6.33 10.62
N LYS A 116 18.10 -6.14 11.83
CA LYS A 116 16.84 -5.44 12.20
C LYS A 116 16.45 -4.33 11.22
N THR A 117 15.72 -4.71 10.18
CA THR A 117 15.49 -3.88 9.00
C THR A 117 14.22 -3.05 9.14
N ASP A 118 14.27 -1.80 8.69
CA ASP A 118 13.08 -1.01 8.43
C ASP A 118 12.32 -1.65 7.26
N ILE A 119 11.19 -2.28 7.58
CA ILE A 119 10.35 -3.06 6.64
C ILE A 119 9.89 -2.19 5.47
N ALA A 120 9.50 -0.94 5.75
CA ALA A 120 9.04 -0.01 4.73
C ALA A 120 10.18 0.33 3.76
N LEU A 121 11.39 0.53 4.29
CA LEU A 121 12.57 0.79 3.46
C LEU A 121 12.95 -0.40 2.58
N VAL A 122 12.86 -1.63 3.12
CA VAL A 122 13.11 -2.85 2.34
C VAL A 122 12.12 -2.98 1.19
N ILE A 123 10.83 -2.86 1.48
CA ILE A 123 9.78 -2.93 0.47
C ILE A 123 9.98 -1.83 -0.57
N TYR A 124 10.26 -0.60 -0.14
CA TYR A 124 10.55 0.51 -1.03
C TYR A 124 11.71 0.20 -1.98
N LYS A 125 12.83 -0.31 -1.47
CA LYS A 125 13.99 -0.67 -2.29
C LYS A 125 13.73 -1.84 -3.22
N ALA A 126 12.97 -2.84 -2.78
CA ALA A 126 12.53 -3.93 -3.63
C ALA A 126 11.69 -3.42 -4.81
N ILE A 127 10.70 -2.55 -4.53
CA ILE A 127 9.86 -1.93 -5.56
C ILE A 127 10.72 -1.11 -6.54
N GLN A 128 11.59 -0.23 -6.06
CA GLN A 128 12.46 0.58 -6.94
C GLN A 128 13.34 -0.27 -7.86
N THR A 129 13.80 -1.42 -7.36
CA THR A 129 14.65 -2.32 -8.16
C THR A 129 13.83 -3.05 -9.23
N ARG A 130 12.58 -3.41 -8.91
CA ARG A 130 11.71 -4.19 -9.81
C ARG A 130 10.96 -3.32 -10.82
N TYR A 131 10.57 -2.12 -10.42
CA TYR A 131 9.71 -1.19 -11.17
C TYR A 131 10.32 0.21 -11.26
N PRO A 132 11.52 0.37 -11.86
CA PRO A 132 12.08 1.69 -12.08
C PRO A 132 11.17 2.51 -13.01
N CYS A 133 11.06 3.81 -12.72
CA CYS A 133 10.77 4.80 -13.75
C CYS A 133 12.06 5.03 -14.57
#